data_AF-V5YQ89-F1
#
_entry.id   AF-V5YQ89-F1
#
_cell.length_a   1.000
_cell.length_b   1.000
_cell.length_c   1.000
_cell.angle_alpha   90.00
_cell.angle_beta   90.00
_cell.angle_gamma   90.00
#
_symmetry.space_group_name_H-M   'P 1'
#
loop_
_entity.id
_entity.type
_entity.pdbx_description
1 polymer ?
#
loop_
_entity_poly.entity_id
_entity_poly.type
_entity_poly.pdbx_seq_one_letter_code
_entity_poly.pdbx_strand_id
1 'polypeptide(L)'
;MLTGEQDVLHRIELGTVPAGVYWHVYPAAYAPTSSNPRSKARLAWLDGSHGMFYAGDTAAAALWETALRFASVSRGIVYTDQRHLQNWMLGRLTLKVDVPVVDLRPPHRRAVVDANSDLDAMWDVMLKTPNHEETHALAARLMAQLNAAGYDTGTAMRWLSRQAGTESVVLFFEPPMSSAWWSHEASDIYRLDDPAGQEQIRIALASQGLAWKGAPSGAGFELPPEEAPLAKMLPAVRETK
;
A
#
# COMPACT_ATOMS: atom_id res chain seq x y z
N MET A 1 -23.95 -19.36 1.74
CA MET A 1 -23.31 -20.53 1.08
C MET A 1 -22.25 -21.02 2.03
N LEU A 2 -22.14 -22.34 2.26
CA LEU A 2 -21.09 -22.88 3.11
C LEU A 2 -19.78 -22.81 2.33
N THR A 3 -18.86 -21.96 2.78
CA THR A 3 -17.47 -21.95 2.33
C THR A 3 -16.79 -23.24 2.80
N GLY A 4 -15.95 -23.86 1.96
CA GLY A 4 -15.08 -24.93 2.43
C GLY A 4 -14.15 -24.42 3.53
N GLU A 5 -13.65 -25.30 4.41
CA GLU A 5 -12.78 -24.91 5.53
C GLU A 5 -11.51 -24.14 5.11
N GLN A 6 -11.10 -24.31 3.84
CA GLN A 6 -9.92 -23.68 3.25
C GLN A 6 -10.22 -22.45 2.40
N ASP A 7 -11.49 -22.12 2.17
CA ASP A 7 -11.85 -20.93 1.40
C ASP A 7 -11.54 -19.66 2.18
N VAL A 8 -11.26 -18.58 1.46
CA VAL A 8 -10.98 -17.26 2.02
C VAL A 8 -11.89 -16.17 1.43
N LEU A 9 -12.69 -16.54 0.43
CA LEU A 9 -13.80 -15.76 -0.12
C LEU A 9 -15.10 -16.58 -0.03
N HIS A 10 -16.24 -15.91 0.09
CA HIS A 10 -17.57 -16.55 -0.01
C HIS A 10 -17.99 -16.79 -1.46
N ARG A 11 -17.49 -15.95 -2.37
CA ARG A 11 -17.80 -15.97 -3.80
C ARG A 11 -16.65 -15.36 -4.58
N ILE A 12 -16.53 -15.75 -5.84
CA ILE A 12 -15.52 -15.20 -6.76
C ILE A 12 -16.24 -14.27 -7.72
N GLU A 13 -16.08 -12.98 -7.46
CA GLU A 13 -16.57 -11.88 -8.28
C GLU A 13 -15.42 -10.89 -8.43
N LEU A 14 -14.93 -10.72 -9.66
CA LEU A 14 -13.80 -9.84 -9.91
C LEU A 14 -14.30 -8.46 -10.32
N GLY A 15 -13.72 -7.44 -9.70
CA GLY A 15 -13.83 -6.07 -10.19
C GLY A 15 -12.84 -5.79 -11.31
N THR A 16 -12.62 -4.50 -11.58
CA THR A 16 -11.66 -4.05 -12.58
C THR A 16 -10.76 -2.95 -12.01
N VAL A 17 -9.45 -3.11 -12.19
CA VAL A 17 -8.48 -2.02 -12.13
C VAL A 17 -8.41 -1.42 -13.53
N PRO A 18 -8.91 -0.18 -13.73
CA PRO A 18 -8.94 0.40 -15.06
C PRO A 18 -7.55 0.77 -15.55
N ALA A 19 -7.34 0.75 -16.86
CA ALA A 19 -6.23 1.43 -17.49
C ALA A 19 -6.17 2.89 -17.02
N GLY A 20 -4.96 3.39 -16.77
CA GLY A 20 -4.79 4.70 -16.14
C GLY A 20 -3.43 4.88 -15.50
N VAL A 21 -3.29 5.98 -14.76
CA VAL A 21 -2.04 6.36 -14.10
C VAL A 21 -2.00 5.77 -12.70
N TYR A 22 -0.88 5.14 -12.38
CA TYR A 22 -0.56 4.58 -11.07
C TYR A 22 0.88 4.94 -10.67
N TRP A 23 1.20 4.73 -9.41
CA TRP A 23 2.51 5.04 -8.85
C TRP A 23 3.19 3.80 -8.31
N HIS A 24 4.47 3.62 -8.60
CA HIS A 24 5.24 2.47 -8.19
C HIS A 24 6.50 2.92 -7.44
N VAL A 25 6.75 2.33 -6.27
CA VAL A 25 8.03 2.49 -5.56
C VAL A 25 8.80 1.18 -5.67
N TYR A 26 10.02 1.25 -6.18
CA TYR A 26 10.80 0.06 -6.52
C TYR A 26 12.30 0.24 -6.31
N PRO A 27 13.05 -0.84 -6.06
CA PRO A 27 14.50 -0.75 -5.96
C PRO A 27 15.12 -0.33 -7.29
N ALA A 28 16.09 0.58 -7.25
CA ALA A 28 16.81 1.10 -8.41
C ALA A 28 17.54 0.03 -9.25
N ALA A 29 17.68 -1.18 -8.71
CA ALA A 29 18.23 -2.33 -9.43
C ALA A 29 17.25 -2.93 -10.46
N TYR A 30 15.98 -2.54 -10.43
CA TYR A 30 14.94 -3.05 -11.33
C TYR A 30 14.46 -1.98 -12.31
N ALA A 31 13.92 -2.41 -13.45
CA ALA A 31 13.23 -1.50 -14.36
C ALA A 31 11.88 -1.06 -13.76
N PRO A 32 11.36 0.13 -14.11
CA PRO A 32 10.11 0.66 -13.53
C PRO A 32 8.87 -0.23 -13.75
N THR A 33 8.93 -1.11 -14.75
CA THR A 33 7.82 -2.00 -15.15
C THR A 33 8.09 -3.47 -14.78
N SER A 34 9.17 -3.77 -14.07
CA SER A 34 9.53 -5.13 -13.67
C SER A 34 8.88 -5.49 -12.35
N SER A 35 8.32 -6.69 -12.26
CA SER A 35 7.95 -7.26 -10.96
C SER A 35 9.18 -7.65 -10.14
N ASN A 36 9.00 -7.76 -8.83
CA ASN A 36 9.98 -8.30 -7.90
C ASN A 36 9.74 -9.81 -7.70
N PRO A 37 10.63 -10.70 -8.21
CA PRO A 37 10.48 -12.16 -8.10
C PRO A 37 10.74 -12.72 -6.69
N ARG A 38 11.18 -11.88 -5.75
CA ARG A 38 11.51 -12.28 -4.37
C ARG A 38 10.76 -11.44 -3.33
N SER A 39 9.65 -10.83 -3.72
CA SER A 39 8.86 -10.01 -2.81
C SER A 39 8.32 -10.86 -1.65
N LYS A 40 8.48 -10.35 -0.43
CA LYS A 40 7.87 -10.90 0.80
C LYS A 40 6.88 -9.93 1.42
N ALA A 41 6.30 -9.05 0.60
CA ALA A 41 5.35 -8.05 1.05
C ALA A 41 3.99 -8.67 1.43
N ARG A 42 3.03 -7.83 1.85
CA ARG A 42 1.71 -8.26 2.31
C ARG A 42 0.97 -8.99 1.19
N LEU A 43 0.44 -10.18 1.49
CA LEU A 43 -0.23 -11.07 0.53
C LEU A 43 0.68 -11.57 -0.60
N ALA A 44 2.00 -11.70 -0.35
CA ALA A 44 2.87 -12.32 -1.32
C ALA A 44 2.50 -13.78 -1.60
N TRP A 45 2.46 -14.14 -2.89
CA TRP A 45 2.28 -15.53 -3.34
C TRP A 45 3.67 -16.14 -3.56
N LEU A 46 4.12 -16.90 -2.57
CA LEU A 46 5.47 -17.45 -2.51
C LEU A 46 5.54 -18.86 -3.12
N ASP A 47 5.11 -19.02 -4.37
CA ASP A 47 5.12 -20.31 -5.06
C ASP A 47 6.39 -20.55 -5.90
N GLY A 48 7.28 -19.57 -5.94
CA GLY A 48 8.53 -19.62 -6.70
C GLY A 48 8.38 -19.38 -8.20
N SER A 49 7.16 -19.10 -8.68
CA SER A 49 6.89 -18.85 -10.10
C SER A 49 6.38 -17.44 -10.38
N HIS A 50 5.78 -16.78 -9.38
CA HIS A 50 5.20 -15.45 -9.53
C HIS A 50 6.08 -14.33 -8.97
N GLY A 51 6.31 -13.31 -9.80
CA GLY A 51 6.80 -12.01 -9.38
C GLY A 51 5.68 -11.10 -8.91
N MET A 52 6.03 -10.10 -8.11
CA MET A 52 5.05 -9.16 -7.54
C MET A 52 5.32 -7.72 -7.94
N PHE A 53 4.24 -6.99 -8.24
CA PHE A 53 4.31 -5.58 -8.61
C PHE A 53 3.26 -4.80 -7.83
N TYR A 54 3.70 -3.87 -6.98
CA TYR A 54 2.82 -3.05 -6.13
C TYR A 54 2.67 -1.67 -6.74
N ALA A 55 1.45 -1.23 -6.97
CA ALA A 55 1.15 0.12 -7.40
C ALA A 55 0.18 0.80 -6.42
N GLY A 56 0.31 2.10 -6.24
CA GLY A 56 -0.67 2.94 -5.57
C GLY A 56 -1.48 3.73 -6.58
N ASP A 57 -2.74 4.04 -6.25
CA ASP A 57 -3.53 5.00 -7.04
C ASP A 57 -2.90 6.40 -7.00
N THR A 58 -2.15 6.70 -5.95
CA THR A 58 -1.45 7.96 -5.73
C THR A 58 0.00 7.70 -5.35
N ALA A 59 0.85 8.73 -5.51
CA ALA A 59 2.23 8.67 -5.07
C ALA A 59 2.33 8.40 -3.56
N ALA A 60 1.44 9.01 -2.75
CA ALA A 60 1.46 8.86 -1.30
C ALA A 60 1.16 7.41 -0.89
N ALA A 61 0.17 6.75 -1.49
CA ALA A 61 -0.11 5.34 -1.25
C ALA A 61 1.10 4.44 -1.53
N ALA A 62 1.77 4.65 -2.67
CA ALA A 62 2.95 3.86 -3.05
C ALA A 62 4.14 4.11 -2.10
N LEU A 63 4.36 5.35 -1.68
CA LEU A 63 5.40 5.75 -0.74
C LEU A 63 5.18 5.14 0.65
N TRP A 64 3.97 5.26 1.21
CA TRP A 64 3.63 4.76 2.55
C TRP A 64 3.70 3.23 2.66
N GLU A 65 3.36 2.49 1.61
CA GLU A 65 3.51 1.03 1.63
C GLU A 65 4.96 0.55 1.50
N THR A 66 5.87 1.42 1.05
CA THR A 66 7.25 1.02 0.72
C THR A 66 8.29 1.87 1.45
N ALA A 67 8.70 3.00 0.89
CA ALA A 67 9.83 3.81 1.37
C ALA A 67 9.55 4.56 2.68
N LEU A 68 8.30 4.92 2.96
CA LEU A 68 7.88 5.63 4.17
C LEU A 68 7.27 4.71 5.22
N ARG A 69 7.32 3.38 5.04
CA ARG A 69 6.71 2.41 5.94
C ARG A 69 7.15 2.55 7.41
N PHE A 70 8.38 2.99 7.64
CA PHE A 70 8.97 3.18 8.96
C PHE A 70 9.17 4.66 9.30
N ALA A 71 8.58 5.57 8.53
CA ALA A 71 8.66 6.99 8.79
C ALA A 71 7.87 7.35 10.06
N SER A 72 8.41 8.27 10.84
CA SER A 72 7.75 8.83 12.01
C SER A 72 6.92 10.04 11.60
N VAL A 73 5.73 10.17 12.18
CA VAL A 73 4.87 11.35 12.02
C VAL A 73 4.70 12.03 13.37
N SER A 74 5.05 13.31 13.46
CA SER A 74 4.88 14.12 14.68
C SER A 74 4.39 15.52 14.31
N ARG A 75 3.25 15.91 14.88
CA ARG A 75 2.58 17.21 14.62
C ARG A 75 2.40 17.51 13.12
N GLY A 76 2.00 16.50 12.35
CA GLY A 76 1.81 16.61 10.89
C GLY A 76 3.11 16.65 10.08
N ILE A 77 4.28 16.51 10.71
CA ILE A 77 5.58 16.46 10.04
C ILE A 77 6.07 15.03 9.94
N VAL A 78 6.52 14.63 8.75
CA VAL A 78 7.03 13.30 8.44
C VAL A 78 8.55 13.29 8.39
N TYR A 79 9.14 12.30 9.06
CA TYR A 79 10.57 12.09 9.19
C TYR A 79 10.94 10.65 8.83
N THR A 80 12.03 10.45 8.08
CA THR A 80 12.61 9.12 7.85
C THR A 80 14.12 9.21 7.72
N ASP A 81 14.86 8.19 8.13
CA ASP A 81 16.31 8.14 7.90
C ASP A 81 16.58 8.05 6.38
N GLN A 82 17.51 8.85 5.87
CA GLN A 82 17.86 8.92 4.44
C GLN A 82 18.22 7.54 3.87
N ARG A 83 18.80 6.64 4.69
CA ARG A 83 19.11 5.26 4.29
C ARG A 83 17.88 4.46 3.84
N HIS A 84 16.69 4.84 4.29
CA HIS A 84 15.44 4.18 3.90
C HIS A 84 14.97 4.62 2.50
N LEU A 85 15.51 5.72 1.98
CA LEU A 85 15.23 6.24 0.64
C LEU A 85 16.32 5.86 -0.37
N GLN A 86 17.52 5.51 0.12
CA GLN A 86 18.62 5.08 -0.74
C GLN A 86 18.24 3.88 -1.59
N ASN A 87 18.61 3.92 -2.86
CA ASN A 87 18.34 2.88 -3.85
C ASN A 87 16.86 2.62 -4.12
N TRP A 88 15.96 3.53 -3.74
CA TRP A 88 14.55 3.47 -4.12
C TRP A 88 14.23 4.51 -5.18
N MET A 89 13.36 4.10 -6.09
CA MET A 89 12.80 4.91 -7.17
C MET A 89 11.32 5.10 -6.92
N LEU A 90 10.77 6.23 -7.33
CA LEU A 90 9.34 6.45 -7.52
C LEU A 90 9.09 6.68 -9.00
N GLY A 91 8.16 5.91 -9.57
CA GLY A 91 7.74 6.04 -10.95
C GLY A 91 6.26 6.34 -11.06
N ARG A 92 5.90 7.31 -11.90
CA ARG A 92 4.53 7.49 -12.38
C ARG A 92 4.37 6.69 -13.68
N LEU A 93 3.50 5.68 -13.65
CA LEU A 93 3.36 4.71 -14.72
C LEU A 93 1.93 4.73 -15.27
N THR A 94 1.78 4.46 -16.56
CA THR A 94 0.48 4.28 -17.19
C THR A 94 0.24 2.80 -17.46
N LEU A 95 -0.77 2.23 -16.80
CA LEU A 95 -1.36 0.93 -17.11
C LEU A 95 -2.19 1.08 -18.39
N LYS A 96 -1.92 0.23 -19.39
CA LYS A 96 -2.53 0.31 -20.73
C LYS A 96 -3.73 -0.60 -20.92
N VAL A 97 -4.02 -1.46 -19.95
CA VAL A 97 -5.07 -2.49 -20.04
C VAL A 97 -5.91 -2.48 -18.78
N ASP A 98 -7.18 -2.84 -18.93
CA ASP A 98 -8.04 -3.13 -17.78
C ASP A 98 -7.66 -4.51 -17.20
N VAL A 99 -7.55 -4.60 -15.88
CA VAL A 99 -7.08 -5.80 -15.20
C VAL A 99 -8.15 -6.30 -14.22
N PRO A 100 -8.55 -7.58 -14.28
CA PRO A 100 -9.42 -8.18 -13.27
C PRO A 100 -8.79 -8.09 -11.88
N VAL A 101 -9.60 -7.89 -10.84
CA VAL A 101 -9.08 -7.71 -9.47
C VAL A 101 -10.03 -8.29 -8.43
N VAL A 102 -9.46 -8.88 -7.37
CA VAL A 102 -10.18 -9.08 -6.11
C VAL A 102 -10.12 -7.78 -5.33
N ASP A 103 -11.22 -7.01 -5.34
CA ASP A 103 -11.31 -5.74 -4.63
C ASP A 103 -11.73 -5.94 -3.18
N LEU A 104 -10.76 -5.81 -2.27
CA LEU A 104 -10.93 -5.97 -0.83
C LEU A 104 -11.17 -4.64 -0.10
N ARG A 105 -11.35 -3.53 -0.83
CA ARG A 105 -11.70 -2.24 -0.23
C ARG A 105 -13.16 -2.23 0.23
N PRO A 106 -13.51 -1.66 1.38
CA PRO A 106 -14.90 -1.35 1.69
C PRO A 106 -15.46 -0.26 0.74
N PRO A 107 -16.74 -0.33 0.30
CA PRO A 107 -17.69 -1.42 0.50
C PRO A 107 -17.56 -2.56 -0.53
N HIS A 108 -16.68 -2.45 -1.53
CA HIS A 108 -16.51 -3.40 -2.63
C HIS A 108 -16.20 -4.84 -2.20
N ARG A 109 -15.51 -5.04 -1.07
CA ARG A 109 -15.25 -6.37 -0.47
C ARG A 109 -16.52 -7.20 -0.29
N ARG A 110 -17.67 -6.54 -0.09
CA ARG A 110 -18.98 -7.19 0.02
C ARG A 110 -19.38 -7.95 -1.25
N ALA A 111 -18.76 -7.70 -2.40
CA ALA A 111 -18.94 -8.49 -3.61
C ALA A 111 -18.31 -9.89 -3.49
N VAL A 112 -17.30 -10.10 -2.62
CA VAL A 112 -16.57 -11.37 -2.50
C VAL A 112 -16.67 -12.04 -1.13
N VAL A 113 -16.98 -11.27 -0.08
CA VAL A 113 -17.08 -11.73 1.31
C VAL A 113 -18.35 -11.16 1.95
N ASP A 114 -19.14 -12.00 2.61
CA ASP A 114 -20.33 -11.55 3.33
C ASP A 114 -19.97 -10.66 4.52
N ALA A 115 -20.64 -9.51 4.67
CA ALA A 115 -20.36 -8.58 5.76
C ALA A 115 -20.63 -9.20 7.14
N ASN A 116 -19.80 -8.87 8.12
CA ASN A 116 -19.86 -9.42 9.49
C ASN A 116 -19.66 -10.94 9.58
N SER A 117 -19.09 -11.58 8.56
CA SER A 117 -18.67 -12.98 8.62
C SER A 117 -17.28 -13.11 9.23
N ASP A 118 -16.90 -14.32 9.63
CA ASP A 118 -15.54 -14.59 10.14
C ASP A 118 -14.47 -14.27 9.09
N LEU A 119 -14.75 -14.50 7.80
CA LEU A 119 -13.85 -14.12 6.71
C LEU A 119 -13.73 -12.59 6.57
N ASP A 120 -14.81 -11.84 6.79
CA ASP A 120 -14.78 -10.37 6.77
C ASP A 120 -13.87 -9.83 7.89
N ALA A 121 -14.04 -10.35 9.11
CA ALA A 121 -13.20 -10.02 10.25
C ALA A 121 -11.73 -10.42 10.02
N MET A 122 -11.48 -11.60 9.45
CA MET A 122 -10.14 -12.05 9.06
C MET A 122 -9.48 -11.08 8.07
N TRP A 123 -10.18 -10.68 7.00
CA TRP A 123 -9.62 -9.74 6.03
C TRP A 123 -9.32 -8.36 6.65
N ASP A 124 -10.14 -7.88 7.57
CA ASP A 124 -9.85 -6.64 8.30
C ASP A 124 -8.56 -6.69 9.12
N VAL A 125 -8.23 -7.85 9.69
CA VAL A 125 -6.98 -8.08 10.41
C VAL A 125 -5.81 -8.22 9.44
N MET A 126 -5.95 -9.09 8.43
CA MET A 126 -4.86 -9.48 7.53
C MET A 126 -4.40 -8.32 6.64
N LEU A 127 -5.29 -7.41 6.27
CA LEU A 127 -4.92 -6.22 5.49
C LEU A 127 -4.21 -5.15 6.34
N LYS A 128 -4.25 -5.28 7.67
CA LYS A 128 -3.68 -4.31 8.62
C LYS A 128 -2.51 -4.87 9.43
N THR A 129 -2.24 -6.18 9.38
CA THR A 129 -1.13 -6.78 10.14
C THR A 129 0.21 -6.18 9.69
N PRO A 130 1.09 -5.79 10.64
CA PRO A 130 2.42 -5.31 10.33
C PRO A 130 3.37 -6.45 9.90
N ASN A 131 3.12 -7.68 10.37
CA ASN A 131 3.90 -8.84 10.00
C ASN A 131 3.36 -9.47 8.72
N HIS A 132 4.07 -9.28 7.61
CA HIS A 132 3.59 -9.74 6.30
C HIS A 132 3.61 -11.26 6.15
N GLU A 133 4.48 -11.96 6.89
CA GLU A 133 4.61 -13.43 6.80
C GLU A 133 3.30 -14.15 7.16
N GLU A 134 2.52 -13.57 8.07
CA GLU A 134 1.20 -14.08 8.48
C GLU A 134 0.18 -14.08 7.32
N THR A 135 0.40 -13.26 6.29
CA THR A 135 -0.53 -13.09 5.17
C THR A 135 -0.23 -14.01 3.99
N HIS A 136 0.93 -14.67 3.95
CA HIS A 136 1.35 -15.47 2.79
C HIS A 136 0.55 -16.77 2.67
N ALA A 137 0.24 -17.43 3.79
CA ALA A 137 -0.63 -18.60 3.79
C ALA A 137 -2.05 -18.26 3.31
N LEU A 138 -2.55 -17.08 3.68
CA LEU A 138 -3.83 -16.58 3.21
C LEU A 138 -3.82 -16.31 1.70
N ALA A 139 -2.76 -15.67 1.19
CA ALA A 139 -2.59 -15.45 -0.24
C ALA A 139 -2.53 -16.76 -1.02
N ALA A 140 -1.82 -17.77 -0.52
CA ALA A 140 -1.78 -19.09 -1.16
C ALA A 140 -3.17 -19.76 -1.21
N ARG A 141 -3.97 -19.67 -0.13
CA ARG A 141 -5.36 -20.16 -0.12
C ARG A 141 -6.25 -19.41 -1.10
N LEU A 142 -6.12 -18.07 -1.17
CA LEU A 142 -6.83 -17.25 -2.15
C LEU A 142 -6.51 -17.69 -3.57
N MET A 143 -5.22 -17.86 -3.90
CA MET A 143 -4.79 -18.27 -5.23
C MET A 143 -5.26 -19.68 -5.59
N ALA A 144 -5.26 -20.61 -4.63
CA ALA A 144 -5.83 -21.93 -4.83
C ALA A 144 -7.34 -21.87 -5.12
N GLN A 145 -8.08 -21.03 -4.38
CA GLN A 145 -9.51 -20.82 -4.60
C GLN A 145 -9.80 -20.18 -5.97
N LEU A 146 -8.99 -19.22 -6.39
CA LEU A 146 -9.05 -18.58 -7.72
C LEU A 146 -8.75 -19.57 -8.84
N ASN A 147 -7.71 -20.38 -8.69
CA ASN A 147 -7.35 -21.43 -9.66
C ASN A 147 -8.50 -22.44 -9.83
N ALA A 148 -9.10 -22.90 -8.73
CA ALA A 148 -10.25 -23.80 -8.77
C ALA A 148 -11.47 -23.22 -9.53
N ALA A 149 -11.56 -21.90 -9.67
CA ALA A 149 -12.58 -21.20 -10.43
C ALA A 149 -12.15 -20.78 -11.85
N GLY A 150 -10.99 -21.24 -12.32
CA GLY A 150 -10.49 -20.99 -13.67
C GLY A 150 -9.55 -19.80 -13.83
N TYR A 151 -9.07 -19.21 -12.73
CA TYR A 151 -8.04 -18.16 -12.73
C TYR A 151 -6.69 -18.73 -12.31
N ASP A 152 -6.13 -19.60 -13.15
CA ASP A 152 -4.95 -20.43 -12.88
C ASP A 152 -3.65 -19.66 -12.63
N THR A 153 -3.50 -18.49 -13.26
CA THR A 153 -2.40 -17.54 -13.04
C THR A 153 -2.69 -16.51 -11.95
N GLY A 154 -3.81 -16.63 -11.25
CA GLY A 154 -4.26 -15.66 -10.26
C GLY A 154 -4.82 -14.37 -10.89
N THR A 155 -4.95 -13.33 -10.06
CA THR A 155 -5.49 -12.03 -10.47
C THR A 155 -4.96 -10.92 -9.57
N ALA A 156 -5.13 -9.66 -9.97
CA ALA A 156 -4.69 -8.56 -9.11
C ALA A 156 -5.49 -8.53 -7.80
N MET A 157 -4.91 -7.92 -6.76
CA MET A 157 -5.61 -7.66 -5.50
C MET A 157 -5.55 -6.18 -5.17
N ARG A 158 -6.63 -5.63 -4.61
CA ARG A 158 -6.68 -4.22 -4.24
C ARG A 158 -7.25 -4.04 -2.83
N TRP A 159 -6.63 -3.18 -2.04
CA TRP A 159 -7.10 -2.84 -0.69
C TRP A 159 -6.73 -1.41 -0.32
N LEU A 160 -7.35 -0.87 0.74
CA LEU A 160 -6.98 0.44 1.27
C LEU A 160 -5.66 0.33 2.04
N SER A 161 -4.72 1.23 1.77
CA SER A 161 -3.48 1.31 2.53
C SER A 161 -3.79 1.60 4.00
N ARG A 162 -3.19 0.82 4.90
CA ARG A 162 -3.31 1.07 6.35
C ARG A 162 -2.68 2.42 6.74
N GLN A 163 -1.65 2.84 6.00
CA GLN A 163 -0.81 3.98 6.34
C GLN A 163 -1.21 5.26 5.61
N ALA A 164 -1.70 5.15 4.37
CA ALA A 164 -2.12 6.28 3.55
C ALA A 164 -3.62 6.63 3.69
N GLY A 165 -4.27 6.18 4.77
CA GLY A 165 -5.66 6.52 5.07
C GLY A 165 -6.66 5.88 4.11
N THR A 166 -7.29 6.70 3.26
CA THR A 166 -8.34 6.27 2.31
C THR A 166 -7.80 5.89 0.93
N GLU A 167 -6.50 5.99 0.72
CA GLU A 167 -5.89 5.65 -0.56
C GLU A 167 -5.70 4.15 -0.72
N SER A 168 -5.63 3.67 -1.95
CA SER A 168 -5.58 2.24 -2.22
C SER A 168 -4.33 1.79 -2.95
N VAL A 169 -4.04 0.51 -2.75
CA VAL A 169 -2.85 -0.18 -3.25
C VAL A 169 -3.35 -1.37 -4.05
N VAL A 170 -2.71 -1.60 -5.19
CA VAL A 170 -2.97 -2.70 -6.09
C VAL A 170 -1.72 -3.56 -6.16
N LEU A 171 -1.89 -4.86 -5.98
CA LEU A 171 -0.87 -5.88 -6.16
C LEU A 171 -1.17 -6.68 -7.42
N PHE A 172 -0.22 -6.69 -8.34
CA PHE A 172 -0.23 -7.51 -9.54
C PHE A 172 0.75 -8.67 -9.39
N PHE A 173 0.42 -9.80 -10.00
CA PHE A 173 1.27 -10.99 -10.11
C PHE A 173 1.77 -11.09 -11.54
N GLU A 174 3.04 -11.39 -11.74
CA GLU A 174 3.64 -11.70 -13.04
C GLU A 174 4.10 -13.16 -13.05
N PRO A 175 3.45 -14.05 -13.82
CA PRO A 175 2.22 -13.84 -14.62
C PRO A 175 0.93 -13.61 -13.77
N PRO A 176 -0.20 -13.15 -14.36
CA PRO A 176 -0.42 -12.84 -15.78
C PRO A 176 0.02 -11.43 -16.18
N MET A 177 0.37 -10.57 -15.22
CA MET A 177 0.94 -9.26 -15.52
C MET A 177 2.20 -9.44 -16.38
N SER A 178 2.40 -8.50 -17.29
CA SER A 178 3.63 -8.37 -18.05
C SER A 178 4.08 -6.92 -18.03
N SER A 179 5.40 -6.68 -18.05
CA SER A 179 5.97 -5.34 -18.25
C SER A 179 5.35 -4.59 -19.44
N ALA A 180 4.89 -5.30 -20.48
CA ALA A 180 4.20 -4.73 -21.63
C ALA A 180 2.84 -4.10 -21.31
N TRP A 181 2.23 -4.35 -20.14
CA TRP A 181 1.01 -3.67 -19.69
C TRP A 181 1.27 -2.22 -19.27
N TRP A 182 2.53 -1.87 -19.04
CA TRP A 182 2.91 -0.58 -18.48
C TRP A 182 3.66 0.28 -19.51
N SER A 183 3.66 1.58 -19.25
CA SER A 183 4.44 2.58 -19.97
C SER A 183 4.81 3.72 -19.01
N HIS A 184 5.91 4.41 -19.30
CA HIS A 184 6.38 5.53 -18.51
C HIS A 184 7.26 6.43 -19.37
N GLU A 185 7.33 7.70 -18.99
CA GLU A 185 8.30 8.65 -19.52
C GLU A 185 9.53 8.70 -18.61
N ALA A 186 10.71 8.95 -19.16
CA ALA A 186 11.93 9.06 -18.34
C ALA A 186 11.84 10.23 -17.32
N SER A 187 11.08 11.28 -17.65
CA SER A 187 10.84 12.44 -16.77
C SER A 187 9.93 12.14 -15.58
N ASP A 188 9.26 10.99 -15.57
CA ASP A 188 8.32 10.54 -14.55
C ASP A 188 8.95 9.57 -13.55
N ILE A 189 10.28 9.39 -13.60
CA ILE A 189 11.06 8.49 -12.75
C ILE A 189 11.99 9.30 -11.85
N TYR A 190 11.88 9.10 -10.54
CA TYR A 190 12.57 9.90 -9.53
C TYR A 190 13.32 9.01 -8.55
N ARG A 191 14.62 9.28 -8.36
CA ARG A 191 15.38 8.71 -7.24
C ARG A 191 14.93 9.34 -5.93
N LEU A 192 14.52 8.56 -4.95
CA LEU A 192 13.96 9.07 -3.70
C LEU A 192 15.02 9.72 -2.79
N ASP A 193 16.30 9.40 -2.99
CA ASP A 193 17.42 9.99 -2.26
C ASP A 193 17.96 11.29 -2.88
N ASP A 194 17.43 11.73 -4.02
CA ASP A 194 17.83 12.97 -4.71
C ASP A 194 16.82 14.12 -4.48
N PRO A 195 17.22 15.40 -4.67
CA PRO A 195 16.35 16.55 -4.46
C PRO A 195 15.02 16.49 -5.23
N ALA A 196 15.03 15.97 -6.46
CA ALA A 196 13.81 15.82 -7.27
C ALA A 196 12.85 14.77 -6.70
N GLY A 197 13.34 13.65 -6.18
CA GLY A 197 12.48 12.65 -5.52
C GLY A 197 11.98 13.13 -4.16
N GLN A 198 12.79 13.88 -3.42
CA GLN A 198 12.38 14.53 -2.17
C GLN A 198 11.27 15.56 -2.41
N GLU A 199 11.29 16.26 -3.55
CA GLU A 199 10.19 17.12 -4.00
C GLU A 199 8.90 16.31 -4.21
N GLN A 200 8.98 15.17 -4.91
CA GLN A 200 7.81 14.32 -5.10
C GLN A 200 7.25 13.77 -3.80
N ILE A 201 8.11 13.40 -2.83
CA ILE A 201 7.66 13.01 -1.49
C ILE A 201 6.88 14.16 -0.83
N ARG A 202 7.39 15.40 -0.91
CA ARG A 202 6.71 16.56 -0.34
C ARG A 202 5.36 16.83 -0.99
N ILE A 203 5.28 16.77 -2.32
CA ILE A 203 4.02 16.95 -3.08
C ILE A 203 3.02 15.87 -2.67
N ALA A 204 3.46 14.62 -2.60
CA ALA A 204 2.62 13.49 -2.22
C ALA A 204 2.08 13.61 -0.79
N LEU A 205 2.91 14.03 0.17
CA LEU A 205 2.49 14.21 1.56
C LEU A 205 1.58 15.43 1.75
N ALA A 206 1.81 16.50 0.97
CA ALA A 206 1.01 17.72 1.05
C ALA A 206 -0.47 17.46 0.69
N SER A 207 -0.77 16.52 -0.20
CA SER A 207 -2.16 16.15 -0.53
C SER A 207 -2.91 15.52 0.66
N GLN A 208 -2.17 15.01 1.64
CA GLN A 208 -2.69 14.45 2.89
C GLN A 208 -2.62 15.45 4.06
N GLY A 209 -2.23 16.70 3.80
CA GLY A 209 -2.03 17.71 4.84
C GLY A 209 -0.77 17.50 5.70
N LEU A 210 0.20 16.72 5.20
CA LEU A 210 1.44 16.41 5.90
C LEU A 210 2.63 17.18 5.32
N ALA A 211 3.58 17.54 6.18
CA ALA A 211 4.80 18.25 5.80
C ALA A 211 6.01 17.31 5.77
N TRP A 212 6.79 17.35 4.69
CA TRP A 212 8.01 16.58 4.57
C TRP A 212 9.21 17.32 5.18
N LYS A 213 9.96 16.67 6.08
CA LYS A 213 11.22 17.21 6.64
C LYS A 213 12.43 16.30 6.42
N GLY A 214 12.23 15.09 5.91
CA GLY A 214 13.31 14.13 5.66
C GLY A 214 13.98 13.63 6.93
N ALA A 215 15.22 13.15 6.82
CA ALA A 215 15.98 12.69 7.97
C ALA A 215 16.28 13.86 8.92
N PRO A 216 16.08 13.70 10.24
CA PRO A 216 16.74 14.57 11.19
C PRO A 216 18.25 14.37 11.03
N SER A 217 18.94 15.30 10.37
CA SER A 217 20.40 15.31 10.32
C SER A 217 20.94 16.70 10.68
N GLY A 218 21.95 16.72 11.55
CA GLY A 218 22.69 17.93 11.95
C GLY A 218 22.33 18.52 13.32
N ALA A 219 23.28 19.27 13.90
CA ALA A 219 23.20 19.92 15.22
C ALA A 219 22.13 21.03 15.34
N GLY A 220 21.35 21.28 14.28
CA GLY A 220 20.25 22.24 14.23
C GLY A 220 18.86 21.58 14.23
N PHE A 221 18.76 20.28 14.53
CA PHE A 221 17.47 19.64 14.74
C PHE A 221 16.87 20.06 16.09
N GLU A 222 16.07 21.13 16.08
CA GLU A 222 15.15 21.41 17.18
C GLU A 222 13.88 20.58 17.00
N LEU A 223 13.60 19.73 18.00
CA LEU A 223 12.26 19.22 18.22
C LEU A 223 11.33 20.43 18.39
N PRO A 224 10.12 20.44 17.78
CA PRO A 224 9.18 21.50 18.05
C PRO A 224 8.93 21.54 19.57
N PRO A 225 8.95 22.73 20.21
CA PRO A 225 8.85 22.83 21.66
C PRO A 225 7.65 22.05 22.14
N GLU A 226 7.82 21.20 23.15
CA GLU A 226 6.71 20.50 23.82
C GLU A 226 5.64 21.55 24.13
N GLU A 227 4.52 21.53 23.42
CA GLU A 227 3.37 22.27 23.90
C GLU A 227 3.02 21.63 25.23
N ALA A 228 3.14 22.42 26.30
CA ALA A 228 2.86 22.00 27.65
C ALA A 228 1.53 21.22 27.66
N PRO A 229 1.43 20.12 28.43
CA PRO A 229 0.24 19.31 28.47
C PRO A 229 -0.98 20.20 28.69
N LEU A 230 -2.02 19.98 27.88
CA LEU A 230 -3.37 20.54 28.00
C LEU A 230 -3.99 20.07 29.33
N ALA A 231 -3.42 20.54 30.44
CA ALA A 231 -3.93 20.40 31.78
C ALA A 231 -4.40 21.79 32.22
N LYS A 232 -5.72 21.89 32.42
CA LYS A 232 -6.48 23.02 32.99
C LYS A 232 -7.00 24.06 32.00
N MET A 233 -8.01 23.68 31.22
CA MET A 233 -9.19 24.53 31.02
C MET A 233 -10.47 23.70 31.10
N LEU A 234 -10.72 23.11 32.27
CA LEU A 234 -12.10 22.81 32.67
C LEU A 234 -12.65 24.07 33.35
N PRO A 235 -13.77 24.65 32.89
CA PRO A 235 -14.41 25.73 33.61
C PRO A 235 -14.92 25.19 34.95
N ALA A 236 -14.64 25.94 36.02
CA ALA A 236 -15.11 25.64 37.35
C ALA A 236 -16.64 25.46 37.35
N VAL A 237 -17.09 24.27 37.72
CA VAL A 237 -18.48 24.00 38.06
C VAL A 237 -18.81 24.91 39.26
N ARG A 238 -19.65 25.92 39.05
CA ARG A 238 -20.26 26.66 40.15
C ARG A 238 -21.26 25.73 40.83
N GLU A 239 -20.91 25.30 42.04
CA GLU A 239 -21.90 24.78 42.98
C GLU A 239 -22.95 25.88 43.23
N THR A 240 -24.21 25.55 42.97
CA THR A 240 -25.35 26.32 43.47
C THR A 240 -25.90 25.58 44.67
N LYS A 241 -26.11 26.36 45.75
CA LYS A 241 -26.73 25.94 47.01
C LYS A 241 -28.17 25.49 46.81
#